data_AF-R5G289-F1
#
_entry.id   AF-R5G289-F1
#
_cell.length_a   1.000
_cell.length_b   1.000
_cell.length_c   1.000
_cell.angle_alpha   90.00
_cell.angle_beta   90.00
_cell.angle_gamma   90.00
#
_symmetry.space_group_name_H-M   'P 1'
#
loop_
_entity.id
_entity.type
_entity.pdbx_description
1 polymer ?
#
loop_
_entity_poly.entity_id
_entity_poly.type
_entity_poly.pdbx_seq_one_letter_code
_entity_poly.pdbx_strand_id
1 'polypeptide(L)'
;MKRLYSLLAVIASLCLLSCGSDVEKEATPKEVIRVAVFQGHGGSETCVWEAKAAVEMDPSLECRLLTTKEINEGALADVDVLVVPGGGGSRQYLNMGGEGRRKVQEFVANGGGYVGICAGAYLITETPNYACLAMSGAEAHDIEHDNRGRGIAKVTLTNDGKELFPEVAEQDTLYIMYYEGPVVLPREGSEVTYHSYATMESDVHVEGNAPSDMTNGKSFLYIAQYGKGWTASVVGHPEATPGMQWMLSRLVHKVSPRQMTSELPAKFIDPSKFGKELLMNEERRQAEGEAFQTFLYGDEEAKLAAINWLMQHNSWDAKRWIQGLIFDASPAVRKRAAEWIGWAMYRTYLPDLEVAYNVESEPEVKQAIGDAIEQLKVE
;
A
#
# COMPACT_ATOMS: atom_id res chain seq x y z
N MET A 1 -1.22 95.23 27.57
CA MET A 1 -2.60 95.77 27.55
C MET A 1 -3.22 95.30 26.24
N LYS A 2 -4.28 94.50 26.11
CA LYS A 2 -5.41 94.10 26.94
C LYS A 2 -5.79 92.65 26.58
N ARG A 3 -6.40 91.96 27.54
CA ARG A 3 -7.09 90.66 27.42
C ARG A 3 -8.34 90.81 26.52
N LEU A 4 -8.88 89.73 25.94
CA LEU A 4 -10.10 89.02 26.40
C LEU A 4 -10.77 88.16 25.29
N TYR A 5 -11.22 86.97 25.71
CA TYR A 5 -12.03 85.84 25.16
C TYR A 5 -12.92 86.08 23.90
N SER A 6 -13.30 85.10 23.04
CA SER A 6 -13.92 83.77 23.29
C SER A 6 -13.95 82.94 21.97
N LEU A 7 -13.55 81.67 21.96
CA LEU A 7 -14.41 80.45 21.93
C LEU A 7 -15.29 80.25 20.66
N LEU A 8 -14.92 79.33 19.78
CA LEU A 8 -15.85 78.36 19.16
C LEU A 8 -15.10 77.22 18.45
N ALA A 9 -15.61 76.02 18.69
CA ALA A 9 -15.00 74.72 18.46
C ALA A 9 -15.14 74.21 17.02
N VAL A 10 -14.12 73.51 16.52
CA VAL A 10 -14.28 72.46 15.51
C VAL A 10 -13.44 71.26 15.94
N ILE A 11 -14.12 70.20 16.33
CA ILE A 11 -13.56 68.87 16.61
C ILE A 11 -13.20 68.26 15.26
N ALA A 12 -11.90 68.05 15.01
CA ALA A 12 -11.42 67.27 13.88
C ALA A 12 -10.96 65.90 14.41
N SER A 13 -11.74 64.87 14.11
CA SER A 13 -11.46 63.48 14.39
C SER A 13 -10.21 63.02 13.61
N LEU A 14 -9.12 62.71 14.32
CA LEU A 14 -8.00 61.97 13.75
C LEU A 14 -8.40 60.50 13.57
N CYS A 15 -8.68 60.09 12.35
CA CYS A 15 -8.68 58.69 11.95
C CYS A 15 -7.22 58.19 11.91
N LEU A 16 -6.82 57.45 12.95
CA LEU A 16 -5.60 56.65 12.91
C LEU A 16 -5.86 55.44 12.00
N LEU A 17 -5.31 55.50 10.79
CA LEU A 17 -5.11 54.35 9.91
C LEU A 17 -4.10 53.41 10.57
N SER A 18 -4.60 52.41 11.29
CA SER A 18 -3.81 51.23 11.65
C SER A 18 -3.66 50.36 10.41
N CYS A 19 -2.55 50.50 9.70
CA CYS A 19 -2.10 49.49 8.75
C CYS A 19 -1.77 48.22 9.54
N GLY A 20 -2.75 47.31 9.63
CA GLY A 20 -2.49 45.92 9.98
C GLY A 20 -1.72 45.29 8.84
N SER A 21 -0.43 45.03 9.04
CA SER A 21 0.32 44.09 8.22
C SER A 21 -0.18 42.70 8.62
N ASP A 22 -1.06 42.11 7.82
CA ASP A 22 -1.34 40.68 7.85
C ASP A 22 -0.05 39.97 7.43
N VAL A 23 0.75 39.62 8.43
CA VAL A 23 1.81 38.63 8.29
C VAL A 23 1.07 37.31 8.07
N GLU A 24 0.99 36.85 6.83
CA GLU A 24 0.70 35.46 6.53
C GLU A 24 1.66 34.64 7.40
N LYS A 25 1.10 33.95 8.40
CA LYS A 25 1.85 32.92 9.13
C LYS A 25 2.22 31.88 8.08
N GLU A 26 3.48 31.86 7.64
CA GLU A 26 4.05 30.71 6.97
C GLU A 26 3.69 29.49 7.81
N ALA A 27 2.86 28.60 7.25
CA ALA A 27 2.52 27.36 7.92
C ALA A 27 3.83 26.62 8.18
N THR A 28 4.12 26.36 9.46
CA THR A 28 5.24 25.49 9.81
C THR A 28 5.07 24.18 9.05
N PRO A 29 6.08 23.73 8.28
CA PRO A 29 5.98 22.48 7.54
C PRO A 29 5.53 21.36 8.47
N LYS A 30 4.45 20.66 8.11
CA LYS A 30 3.97 19.51 8.88
C LYS A 30 5.11 18.48 8.92
N GLU A 31 5.52 18.08 10.12
CA GLU A 31 6.47 16.97 10.25
C GLU A 31 5.81 15.69 9.73
N VAL A 32 6.54 14.94 8.90
CA VAL A 32 6.09 13.70 8.26
C VAL A 32 7.26 12.71 8.19
N ILE A 33 6.93 11.42 8.12
CA ILE A 33 7.87 10.38 7.70
C ILE A 33 7.90 10.37 6.18
N ARG A 34 9.08 10.55 5.59
CA ARG A 34 9.25 10.58 4.15
C ARG A 34 9.49 9.16 3.65
N VAL A 35 8.64 8.72 2.73
CA VAL A 35 8.61 7.36 2.22
C VAL A 35 8.89 7.38 0.73
N ALA A 36 9.77 6.50 0.27
CA ALA A 36 9.93 6.19 -1.14
C ALA A 36 9.29 4.85 -1.47
N VAL A 37 8.55 4.74 -2.57
CA VAL A 37 8.19 3.46 -3.19
C VAL A 37 9.06 3.25 -4.43
N PHE A 38 9.76 2.12 -4.50
CA PHE A 38 10.60 1.80 -5.64
C PHE A 38 9.75 1.59 -6.91
N GLN A 39 10.05 2.38 -7.95
CA GLN A 39 9.45 2.31 -9.27
C GLN A 39 10.55 2.02 -10.31
N GLY A 40 10.82 0.74 -10.53
CA GLY A 40 11.79 0.29 -11.51
C GLY A 40 11.32 -0.97 -12.22
N HIS A 41 12.03 -1.37 -13.28
CA HIS A 41 11.72 -2.62 -13.97
C HIS A 41 11.82 -3.79 -12.99
N GLY A 42 10.82 -4.66 -13.00
CA GLY A 42 10.67 -5.74 -12.02
C GLY A 42 9.71 -5.40 -10.88
N GLY A 43 9.45 -4.12 -10.58
CA GLY A 43 8.26 -3.75 -9.81
C GLY A 43 7.01 -3.93 -10.66
N SER A 44 6.03 -4.69 -10.17
CA SER A 44 4.72 -4.75 -10.83
C SER A 44 4.07 -3.38 -10.72
N GLU A 45 3.65 -2.81 -11.85
CA GLU A 45 3.03 -1.49 -11.89
C GLU A 45 1.84 -1.37 -10.92
N THR A 46 0.98 -2.39 -10.87
CA THR A 46 -0.15 -2.45 -9.93
C THR A 46 0.32 -2.42 -8.48
N CYS A 47 1.36 -3.20 -8.13
CA CYS A 47 1.89 -3.20 -6.76
C CYS A 47 2.55 -1.85 -6.39
N VAL A 48 3.16 -1.14 -7.35
CA VAL A 48 3.70 0.21 -7.12
C VAL A 48 2.57 1.17 -6.77
N TRP A 49 1.46 1.13 -7.53
CA TRP A 49 0.28 1.97 -7.27
C TRP A 49 -0.33 1.68 -5.91
N GLU A 50 -0.50 0.40 -5.57
CA GLU A 50 -1.10 -0.03 -4.31
C GLU A 50 -0.24 0.30 -3.11
N ALA A 51 1.08 0.06 -3.19
CA ALA A 51 2.00 0.44 -2.12
C ALA A 51 1.98 1.94 -1.89
N LYS A 52 2.01 2.76 -2.96
CA LYS A 52 1.89 4.22 -2.84
C LYS A 52 0.56 4.62 -2.20
N ALA A 53 -0.55 4.10 -2.72
CA ALA A 53 -1.90 4.42 -2.25
C ALA A 53 -2.12 4.02 -0.78
N ALA A 54 -1.58 2.88 -0.35
CA ALA A 54 -1.65 2.39 1.01
C ALA A 54 -0.83 3.25 1.98
N VAL A 55 0.41 3.62 1.62
CA VAL A 55 1.22 4.56 2.43
C VAL A 55 0.49 5.89 2.59
N GLU A 56 -0.06 6.44 1.52
CA GLU A 56 -0.77 7.72 1.53
C GLU A 56 -2.12 7.69 2.26
N MET A 57 -2.56 6.55 2.82
CA MET A 57 -3.76 6.51 3.66
C MET A 57 -3.52 7.19 5.02
N ASP A 58 -2.26 7.31 5.42
CA ASP A 58 -1.85 7.91 6.68
C ASP A 58 -1.23 9.31 6.43
N PRO A 59 -1.91 10.42 6.83
CA PRO A 59 -1.41 11.78 6.68
C PRO A 59 -0.08 12.10 7.38
N SER A 60 0.41 11.24 8.26
CA SER A 60 1.74 11.38 8.88
C SER A 60 2.86 10.88 7.96
N LEU A 61 2.53 10.26 6.82
CA LEU A 61 3.46 9.74 5.83
C LEU A 61 3.39 10.58 4.54
N GLU A 62 4.54 10.95 4.01
CA GLU A 62 4.67 11.60 2.70
C GLU A 62 5.34 10.62 1.73
N CYS A 63 4.63 10.23 0.68
CA CYS A 63 5.09 9.21 -0.26
C CYS A 63 5.51 9.79 -1.60
N ARG A 64 6.65 9.35 -2.12
CA ARG A 64 7.08 9.61 -3.50
C ARG A 64 7.59 8.34 -4.16
N LEU A 65 7.62 8.34 -5.49
CA LEU A 65 8.23 7.24 -6.25
C LEU A 65 9.73 7.49 -6.39
N LEU A 66 10.52 6.41 -6.38
CA LEU A 66 11.95 6.44 -6.67
C LEU A 66 12.31 5.42 -7.75
N THR A 67 12.93 5.91 -8.81
CA THR A 67 13.49 5.10 -9.88
C THR A 67 14.92 4.67 -9.57
N THR A 68 15.43 3.69 -10.33
CA THR A 68 16.86 3.32 -10.31
C THR A 68 17.77 4.53 -10.51
N LYS A 69 17.41 5.45 -11.42
CA LYS A 69 18.21 6.64 -11.69
C LYS A 69 18.36 7.48 -10.43
N GLU A 70 17.25 7.79 -9.75
CA GLU A 70 17.24 8.65 -8.56
C GLU A 70 17.95 8.00 -7.37
N ILE A 71 17.81 6.67 -7.19
CA ILE A 71 18.60 5.92 -6.19
C ILE A 71 20.10 6.09 -6.48
N ASN A 72 20.51 5.93 -7.75
CA ASN A 72 21.91 6.12 -8.15
C ASN A 72 22.37 7.58 -8.09
N GLU A 73 21.46 8.56 -8.09
CA GLU A 73 21.77 9.98 -7.85
C GLU A 73 21.83 10.35 -6.36
N GLY A 74 21.45 9.42 -5.46
CA GLY A 74 21.54 9.62 -4.01
C GLY A 74 20.24 10.06 -3.34
N ALA A 75 19.10 9.96 -4.01
CA ALA A 75 17.80 10.40 -3.50
C ALA A 75 17.33 9.65 -2.23
N LEU A 76 17.98 8.54 -1.84
CA LEU A 76 17.74 7.86 -0.57
C LEU A 76 18.08 8.72 0.65
N ALA A 77 18.94 9.75 0.50
CA ALA A 77 19.24 10.69 1.58
C ALA A 77 18.02 11.57 1.98
N ASP A 78 17.04 11.68 1.10
CA ASP A 78 15.87 12.55 1.28
C ASP A 78 14.65 11.81 1.85
N VAL A 79 14.77 10.52 2.15
CA VAL A 79 13.69 9.70 2.70
C VAL A 79 14.12 8.97 3.96
N ASP A 80 13.14 8.56 4.75
CA ASP A 80 13.33 7.83 6.00
C ASP A 80 13.08 6.33 5.81
N VAL A 81 12.19 5.96 4.87
CA VAL A 81 11.86 4.56 4.55
C VAL A 81 11.79 4.31 3.04
N LEU A 82 12.35 3.19 2.59
CA LEU A 82 12.18 2.66 1.24
C LEU A 82 11.23 1.44 1.26
N VAL A 83 10.12 1.54 0.54
CA VAL A 83 9.20 0.43 0.26
C VAL A 83 9.55 -0.16 -1.11
N VAL A 84 9.80 -1.46 -1.16
CA VAL A 84 9.98 -2.20 -2.43
C VAL A 84 8.77 -3.12 -2.63
N PRO A 85 7.97 -2.88 -3.68
CA PRO A 85 6.70 -3.57 -3.89
C PRO A 85 6.90 -4.97 -4.48
N GLY A 86 5.78 -5.68 -4.66
CA GLY A 86 5.72 -6.95 -5.39
C GLY A 86 6.14 -6.83 -6.87
N GLY A 87 6.34 -7.98 -7.51
CA GLY A 87 6.83 -8.09 -8.89
C GLY A 87 7.81 -9.25 -9.06
N GLY A 88 8.94 -9.04 -9.73
CA GLY A 88 10.00 -10.04 -9.88
C GLY A 88 11.28 -9.63 -9.17
N GLY A 89 11.61 -10.29 -8.05
CA GLY A 89 12.76 -9.93 -7.20
C GLY A 89 14.10 -9.90 -7.95
N SER A 90 14.36 -10.88 -8.80
CA SER A 90 15.57 -10.92 -9.66
C SER A 90 15.60 -9.78 -10.69
N ARG A 91 14.44 -9.37 -11.21
CA ARG A 91 14.33 -8.23 -12.14
C ARG A 91 14.56 -6.91 -11.41
N GLN A 92 14.01 -6.74 -10.21
CA GLN A 92 14.26 -5.58 -9.35
C GLN A 92 15.76 -5.50 -8.99
N TYR A 93 16.36 -6.62 -8.58
CA TYR A 93 17.78 -6.74 -8.27
C TYR A 93 18.69 -6.32 -9.44
N LEU A 94 18.38 -6.80 -10.65
CA LEU A 94 19.10 -6.42 -11.87
C LEU A 94 18.86 -4.95 -12.21
N ASN A 95 17.62 -4.47 -12.07
CA ASN A 95 17.26 -3.10 -12.42
C ASN A 95 17.90 -2.06 -11.50
N MET A 96 18.07 -2.34 -10.20
CA MET A 96 18.79 -1.45 -9.29
C MET A 96 20.28 -1.30 -9.65
N GLY A 97 20.86 -2.32 -10.29
CA GLY A 97 22.28 -2.37 -10.63
C GLY A 97 23.19 -2.49 -9.39
N GLY A 98 24.48 -2.78 -9.61
CA GLY A 98 25.43 -3.01 -8.51
C GLY A 98 25.51 -1.84 -7.52
N GLU A 99 25.58 -0.62 -8.06
CA GLU A 99 25.70 0.60 -7.26
C GLU A 99 24.39 0.95 -6.52
N GLY A 100 23.24 0.86 -7.18
CA GLY A 100 21.95 1.12 -6.53
C GLY A 100 21.69 0.15 -5.37
N ARG A 101 22.01 -1.13 -5.54
CA ARG A 101 21.91 -2.13 -4.46
C ARG A 101 22.81 -1.80 -3.27
N ARG A 102 24.08 -1.41 -3.53
CA ARG A 102 25.02 -0.98 -2.49
C ARG A 102 24.46 0.23 -1.71
N LYS A 103 23.88 1.21 -2.42
CA LYS A 103 23.24 2.38 -1.81
C LYS A 103 22.03 2.02 -0.96
N VAL A 104 21.22 1.05 -1.38
CA VAL A 104 20.09 0.54 -0.56
C VAL A 104 20.61 -0.13 0.71
N GLN A 105 21.63 -1.00 0.61
CA GLN A 105 22.23 -1.63 1.79
C GLN A 105 22.82 -0.59 2.75
N GLU A 106 23.56 0.40 2.23
CA GLU A 106 24.13 1.49 3.03
C GLU A 106 23.06 2.38 3.68
N PHE A 107 21.98 2.67 2.96
CA PHE A 107 20.86 3.43 3.50
C PHE A 107 20.27 2.75 4.73
N VAL A 108 19.97 1.45 4.65
CA VAL A 108 19.43 0.69 5.79
C VAL A 108 20.48 0.55 6.89
N ALA A 109 21.72 0.16 6.55
CA ALA A 109 22.79 0.00 7.53
C ALA A 109 23.08 1.28 8.33
N ASN A 110 22.82 2.45 7.74
CA ASN A 110 22.99 3.76 8.39
C ASN A 110 21.76 4.26 9.15
N GLY A 111 20.67 3.52 9.20
CA GLY A 111 19.48 3.84 10.01
C GLY A 111 18.19 4.02 9.22
N GLY A 112 18.23 3.96 7.88
CA GLY A 112 17.01 3.98 7.07
C GLY A 112 16.14 2.74 7.29
N GLY A 113 14.83 2.90 7.09
CA GLY A 113 13.88 1.79 7.12
C GLY A 113 13.70 1.14 5.75
N TYR A 114 13.44 -0.16 5.71
CA TYR A 114 13.05 -0.86 4.48
C TYR A 114 11.78 -1.68 4.71
N VAL A 115 10.84 -1.62 3.77
CA VAL A 115 9.68 -2.53 3.75
C VAL A 115 9.65 -3.27 2.41
N GLY A 116 9.78 -4.59 2.46
CA GLY A 116 9.69 -5.48 1.29
C GLY A 116 8.36 -6.19 1.24
N ILE A 117 7.69 -6.14 0.09
CA ILE A 117 6.42 -6.84 -0.13
C ILE A 117 6.60 -7.87 -1.25
N CYS A 118 6.26 -9.13 -0.99
CA CYS A 118 6.39 -10.24 -1.95
C CYS A 118 7.79 -10.28 -2.60
N ALA A 119 7.94 -9.84 -3.84
CA ALA A 119 9.24 -9.70 -4.52
C ALA A 119 10.24 -8.81 -3.77
N GLY A 120 9.78 -7.72 -3.16
CA GLY A 120 10.61 -6.86 -2.32
C GLY A 120 11.05 -7.54 -1.02
N ALA A 121 10.30 -8.53 -0.53
CA ALA A 121 10.71 -9.39 0.58
C ALA A 121 11.73 -10.45 0.12
N TYR A 122 11.50 -11.09 -1.04
CA TYR A 122 12.50 -11.97 -1.69
C TYR A 122 13.85 -11.26 -1.87
N LEU A 123 13.81 -10.00 -2.31
CA LEU A 123 14.99 -9.19 -2.62
C LEU A 123 15.94 -9.02 -1.42
N ILE A 124 15.46 -9.07 -0.19
CA ILE A 124 16.29 -8.83 1.00
C ILE A 124 16.64 -10.09 1.78
N THR A 125 16.21 -11.26 1.30
CA THR A 125 16.62 -12.56 1.85
C THR A 125 18.14 -12.79 1.77
N GLU A 126 18.60 -13.84 2.42
CA GLU A 126 19.97 -14.35 2.44
C GLU A 126 20.05 -15.71 1.74
N THR A 127 19.28 -15.85 0.67
CA THR A 127 19.11 -17.12 -0.04
C THR A 127 20.35 -17.43 -0.89
N PRO A 128 21.04 -18.57 -0.66
CA PRO A 128 22.21 -18.94 -1.46
C PRO A 128 21.89 -19.05 -2.95
N ASN A 129 22.78 -18.55 -3.80
CA ASN A 129 22.64 -18.56 -5.26
C ASN A 129 21.38 -17.85 -5.80
N TYR A 130 20.76 -16.97 -5.01
CA TYR A 130 19.64 -16.14 -5.44
C TYR A 130 20.02 -14.66 -5.48
N ALA A 131 19.27 -13.89 -6.27
CA ALA A 131 19.46 -12.45 -6.44
C ALA A 131 18.88 -11.67 -5.26
N CYS A 132 19.66 -11.55 -4.17
CA CYS A 132 19.22 -10.87 -2.95
C CYS A 132 20.29 -9.96 -2.32
N LEU A 133 19.84 -9.10 -1.40
CA LEU A 133 20.62 -8.06 -0.72
C LEU A 133 21.13 -8.47 0.66
N ALA A 134 20.69 -9.61 1.19
CA ALA A 134 21.15 -10.15 2.46
C ALA A 134 20.99 -9.17 3.63
N MET A 135 19.74 -8.72 3.88
CA MET A 135 19.42 -7.72 4.92
C MET A 135 18.32 -8.16 5.89
N SER A 136 17.93 -9.44 5.88
CA SER A 136 16.76 -9.89 6.62
C SER A 136 16.98 -11.11 7.50
N GLY A 137 18.11 -11.83 7.40
CA GLY A 137 18.31 -13.08 8.15
C GLY A 137 17.39 -14.23 7.74
N ALA A 138 16.59 -14.05 6.69
CA ALA A 138 15.67 -15.07 6.18
C ALA A 138 16.23 -15.74 4.92
N GLU A 139 16.06 -17.04 4.79
CA GLU A 139 16.31 -17.81 3.58
C GLU A 139 14.97 -18.14 2.91
N ALA A 140 14.87 -17.92 1.59
CA ALA A 140 13.74 -18.37 0.81
C ALA A 140 13.91 -19.84 0.46
N HIS A 141 12.94 -20.65 0.87
CA HIS A 141 12.84 -22.06 0.53
C HIS A 141 11.91 -22.26 -0.67
N ASP A 142 12.13 -23.35 -1.39
CA ASP A 142 11.27 -23.78 -2.50
C ASP A 142 11.13 -22.68 -3.59
N ILE A 143 12.27 -22.17 -4.04
CA ILE A 143 12.35 -21.12 -5.06
C ILE A 143 12.03 -21.66 -6.46
N GLU A 144 12.12 -22.97 -6.66
CA GLU A 144 11.80 -23.68 -7.89
C GLU A 144 10.29 -23.75 -8.17
N HIS A 145 9.44 -23.63 -7.14
CA HIS A 145 7.99 -23.59 -7.24
C HIS A 145 7.45 -22.23 -6.76
N ASP A 146 8.00 -21.14 -7.29
CA ASP A 146 7.54 -19.78 -6.98
C ASP A 146 6.09 -19.53 -7.43
N ASN A 147 5.68 -20.08 -8.57
CA ASN A 147 4.29 -20.12 -9.05
C ASN A 147 3.40 -21.12 -8.28
N ARG A 148 3.37 -21.03 -6.95
CA ARG A 148 2.58 -21.93 -6.08
C ARG A 148 1.09 -21.56 -5.97
N GLY A 149 0.75 -20.34 -6.39
CA GLY A 149 -0.62 -19.88 -6.54
C GLY A 149 -0.92 -18.59 -5.79
N ARG A 150 -2.21 -18.23 -5.82
CA ARG A 150 -2.73 -16.94 -5.33
C ARG A 150 -4.11 -17.05 -4.69
N GLY A 151 -4.47 -16.03 -3.92
CA GLY A 151 -5.80 -15.87 -3.33
C GLY A 151 -5.77 -15.30 -1.92
N ILE A 152 -6.91 -15.32 -1.23
CA ILE A 152 -7.02 -14.87 0.16
C ILE A 152 -6.55 -15.99 1.09
N ALA A 153 -5.43 -15.75 1.77
CA ALA A 153 -4.80 -16.67 2.71
C ALA A 153 -5.13 -16.31 4.17
N LYS A 154 -5.12 -17.32 5.03
CA LYS A 154 -5.21 -17.21 6.48
C LYS A 154 -3.85 -16.86 7.08
N VAL A 155 -3.86 -15.91 7.98
CA VAL A 155 -2.67 -15.41 8.68
C VAL A 155 -3.00 -15.26 10.16
N THR A 156 -2.11 -15.71 11.05
CA THR A 156 -2.23 -15.48 12.49
C THR A 156 -1.14 -14.50 12.94
N LEU A 157 -1.47 -13.64 13.90
CA LEU A 157 -0.47 -12.76 14.52
C LEU A 157 0.25 -13.49 15.65
N THR A 158 1.57 -13.30 15.74
CA THR A 158 2.33 -13.63 16.94
C THR A 158 2.06 -12.58 18.03
N ASN A 159 2.61 -12.75 19.24
CA ASN A 159 2.49 -11.73 20.29
C ASN A 159 3.07 -10.38 19.83
N ASP A 160 4.26 -10.39 19.22
CA ASP A 160 4.88 -9.18 18.64
C ASP A 160 4.00 -8.58 17.53
N GLY A 161 3.34 -9.44 16.74
CA GLY A 161 2.33 -9.03 15.76
C GLY A 161 1.14 -8.31 16.36
N LYS A 162 0.60 -8.83 17.47
CA LYS A 162 -0.52 -8.21 18.19
C LYS A 162 -0.16 -6.87 18.79
N GLU A 163 1.08 -6.70 19.25
CA GLU A 163 1.60 -5.41 19.71
C GLU A 163 1.76 -4.40 18.56
N LEU A 164 2.19 -4.86 17.38
CA LEU A 164 2.36 -4.01 16.20
C LEU A 164 1.02 -3.61 15.57
N PHE A 165 0.02 -4.50 15.60
CA PHE A 165 -1.30 -4.33 14.98
C PHE A 165 -2.42 -4.44 16.03
N PRO A 166 -2.48 -3.52 17.01
CA PRO A 166 -3.47 -3.58 18.09
C PRO A 166 -4.92 -3.56 17.59
N GLU A 167 -5.19 -3.00 16.42
CA GLU A 167 -6.53 -2.90 15.82
C GLU A 167 -7.12 -4.26 15.45
N VAL A 168 -6.27 -5.28 15.30
CA VAL A 168 -6.67 -6.64 14.94
C VAL A 168 -6.09 -7.69 15.89
N ALA A 169 -5.56 -7.28 17.05
CA ALA A 169 -4.90 -8.15 18.02
C ALA A 169 -5.82 -9.24 18.60
N GLU A 170 -7.12 -8.94 18.70
CA GLU A 170 -8.15 -9.85 19.21
C GLU A 170 -8.69 -10.80 18.13
N GLN A 171 -8.24 -10.67 16.88
CA GLN A 171 -8.65 -11.60 15.81
C GLN A 171 -7.79 -12.85 15.85
N ASP A 172 -8.44 -14.00 15.94
CA ASP A 172 -7.78 -15.30 15.87
C ASP A 172 -7.14 -15.54 14.50
N THR A 173 -7.73 -15.00 13.43
CA THR A 173 -7.25 -15.20 12.05
C THR A 173 -7.55 -13.96 11.22
N LEU A 174 -6.55 -13.53 10.46
CA LEU A 174 -6.64 -12.49 9.44
C LEU A 174 -6.70 -13.13 8.06
N TYR A 175 -7.29 -12.41 7.12
CA TYR A 175 -7.44 -12.84 5.73
C TYR A 175 -6.73 -11.84 4.82
N ILE A 176 -5.57 -12.25 4.28
CA ILE A 176 -4.70 -11.38 3.50
C ILE A 176 -4.42 -12.01 2.15
N MET A 177 -4.46 -11.20 1.11
CA MET A 177 -4.10 -11.63 -0.24
C MET A 177 -2.66 -12.15 -0.28
N TYR A 178 -2.48 -13.30 -0.90
CA TYR A 178 -1.20 -13.92 -1.18
C TYR A 178 -1.09 -14.17 -2.68
N TYR A 179 0.09 -13.90 -3.23
CA TYR A 179 0.41 -14.17 -4.64
C TYR A 179 1.90 -14.52 -4.70
N GLU A 180 2.23 -15.81 -4.75
CA GLU A 180 3.59 -16.32 -5.02
C GLU A 180 4.71 -15.82 -4.08
N GLY A 181 4.34 -15.19 -2.96
CA GLY A 181 5.27 -14.62 -1.98
C GLY A 181 6.24 -15.64 -1.38
N PRO A 182 7.41 -15.20 -0.89
CA PRO A 182 8.45 -16.11 -0.43
C PRO A 182 8.01 -17.00 0.73
N VAL A 183 8.39 -18.27 0.66
CA VAL A 183 8.35 -19.19 1.80
C VAL A 183 9.67 -19.03 2.53
N VAL A 184 9.64 -18.50 3.75
CA VAL A 184 10.86 -18.14 4.46
C VAL A 184 11.07 -18.93 5.74
N LEU A 185 12.35 -19.22 6.01
CA LEU A 185 12.83 -19.74 7.28
C LEU A 185 14.06 -18.93 7.73
N PRO A 186 14.47 -18.99 9.01
CA PRO A 186 15.72 -18.40 9.45
C PRO A 186 16.91 -18.97 8.69
N ARG A 187 17.80 -18.10 8.20
CA ARG A 187 19.03 -18.51 7.50
C ARG A 187 20.05 -19.01 8.51
N GLU A 188 20.46 -20.28 8.39
CA GLU A 188 21.49 -20.85 9.26
C GLU A 188 22.83 -20.11 9.08
N GLY A 189 23.41 -19.65 10.20
CA GLY A 189 24.68 -18.94 10.22
C GLY A 189 24.62 -17.47 9.79
N SER A 190 23.42 -16.90 9.62
CA SER A 190 23.27 -15.46 9.39
C SER A 190 23.70 -14.64 10.61
N GLU A 191 24.32 -13.48 10.36
CA GLU A 191 24.56 -12.46 11.40
C GLU A 191 23.30 -11.64 11.72
N VAL A 192 22.29 -11.70 10.85
CA VAL A 192 21.00 -11.04 11.01
C VAL A 192 19.99 -12.05 11.52
N THR A 193 19.24 -11.69 12.56
CA THR A 193 18.13 -12.49 13.06
C THR A 193 16.84 -11.72 12.89
N TYR A 194 15.82 -12.37 12.29
CA TYR A 194 14.50 -11.80 12.23
C TYR A 194 13.59 -12.31 13.34
N HIS A 195 12.58 -11.51 13.65
CA HIS A 195 11.47 -11.87 14.52
C HIS A 195 10.19 -11.98 13.68
N SER A 196 9.43 -13.07 13.87
CA SER A 196 8.16 -13.29 13.16
C SER A 196 7.03 -12.56 13.88
N TYR A 197 6.29 -11.74 13.14
CA TYR A 197 5.12 -10.98 13.61
C TYR A 197 3.82 -11.61 13.12
N ALA A 198 3.87 -12.40 12.05
CA ALA A 198 2.72 -13.16 11.60
C ALA A 198 3.14 -14.50 11.00
N THR A 199 2.25 -15.49 11.08
CA THR A 199 2.43 -16.84 10.55
C THR A 199 1.41 -17.10 9.44
N MET A 200 1.88 -17.68 8.35
CA MET A 200 1.04 -18.15 7.25
C MET A 200 0.36 -19.46 7.68
N GLU A 201 -0.97 -19.50 7.71
CA GLU A 201 -1.73 -20.70 8.10
C GLU A 201 -2.27 -21.46 6.89
N SER A 202 -2.46 -20.78 5.76
CA SER A 202 -2.84 -21.43 4.52
C SER A 202 -1.68 -22.22 3.93
N ASP A 203 -2.00 -23.37 3.36
CA ASP A 203 -1.10 -24.15 2.52
C ASP A 203 -1.45 -23.90 1.04
N VAL A 204 -0.73 -23.00 0.38
CA VAL A 204 -1.01 -22.56 -0.99
C VAL A 204 -0.15 -23.35 -1.97
N HIS A 205 -0.78 -24.30 -2.66
CA HIS A 205 -0.16 -25.18 -3.65
C HIS A 205 -1.10 -25.44 -4.86
N VAL A 206 -1.89 -24.43 -5.24
CA VAL A 206 -2.93 -24.56 -6.28
C VAL A 206 -2.40 -24.31 -7.71
N GLU A 207 -1.15 -23.89 -7.85
CA GLU A 207 -0.46 -23.68 -9.13
C GLU A 207 0.96 -24.28 -9.11
N GLY A 208 1.60 -24.36 -10.30
CA GLY A 208 3.04 -24.65 -10.43
C GLY A 208 3.54 -26.02 -9.99
N ASN A 209 2.64 -26.97 -9.69
CA ASN A 209 2.97 -28.26 -9.06
C ASN A 209 3.70 -28.10 -7.72
N ALA A 210 3.45 -27.01 -7.00
CA ALA A 210 4.04 -26.79 -5.69
C ALA A 210 3.66 -27.95 -4.73
N PRO A 211 4.60 -28.39 -3.88
CA PRO A 211 4.30 -29.41 -2.89
C PRO A 211 3.31 -28.89 -1.84
N SER A 212 2.48 -29.79 -1.31
CA SER A 212 1.68 -29.50 -0.12
C SER A 212 2.57 -29.33 1.12
N ASP A 213 2.00 -28.70 2.15
CA ASP A 213 2.62 -28.37 3.42
C ASP A 213 3.88 -27.48 3.32
N MET A 214 3.90 -26.59 2.33
CA MET A 214 5.06 -25.73 2.08
C MET A 214 4.91 -24.34 2.70
N THR A 215 3.79 -23.66 2.47
CA THR A 215 3.61 -22.27 2.92
C THR A 215 3.15 -22.16 4.38
N ASN A 216 2.39 -23.14 4.86
CA ASN A 216 1.82 -23.17 6.21
C ASN A 216 2.91 -23.30 7.29
N GLY A 217 2.65 -22.65 8.43
CA GLY A 217 3.54 -22.62 9.60
C GLY A 217 4.83 -21.81 9.39
N LYS A 218 4.94 -21.04 8.31
CA LYS A 218 6.11 -20.20 8.00
C LYS A 218 5.82 -18.74 8.28
N SER A 219 6.87 -17.94 8.40
CA SER A 219 6.72 -16.50 8.66
C SER A 219 6.02 -15.81 7.49
N PHE A 220 4.89 -15.16 7.77
CA PHE A 220 4.17 -14.32 6.82
C PHE A 220 4.64 -12.87 6.86
N LEU A 221 4.94 -12.39 8.07
CA LEU A 221 5.46 -11.05 8.33
C LEU A 221 6.61 -11.17 9.31
N TYR A 222 7.75 -10.58 8.98
CA TYR A 222 8.92 -10.60 9.85
C TYR A 222 9.72 -9.31 9.78
N ILE A 223 10.43 -9.00 10.86
CA ILE A 223 11.22 -7.78 11.00
C ILE A 223 12.61 -8.13 11.51
N ALA A 224 13.64 -7.53 10.92
CA ALA A 224 15.03 -7.72 11.31
C ALA A 224 15.74 -6.37 11.45
N GLN A 225 16.77 -6.33 12.29
CA GLN A 225 17.69 -5.20 12.35
C GLN A 225 18.85 -5.44 11.40
N TYR A 226 19.19 -4.44 10.57
CA TYR A 226 20.34 -4.50 9.66
C TYR A 226 21.18 -3.24 9.83
N GLY A 227 22.39 -3.39 10.40
CA GLY A 227 23.19 -2.27 10.87
C GLY A 227 22.42 -1.44 11.91
N LYS A 228 22.22 -0.15 11.65
CA LYS A 228 21.46 0.76 12.50
C LYS A 228 19.97 0.84 12.15
N GLY A 229 19.58 0.36 10.98
CA GLY A 229 18.21 0.43 10.48
C GLY A 229 17.44 -0.88 10.67
N TRP A 230 16.22 -0.88 10.15
CA TRP A 230 15.28 -1.99 10.29
C TRP A 230 14.67 -2.37 8.94
N THR A 231 14.50 -3.66 8.72
CA THR A 231 13.81 -4.22 7.57
C THR A 231 12.53 -4.91 8.03
N ALA A 232 11.42 -4.65 7.35
CA ALA A 232 10.18 -5.40 7.47
C ALA A 232 9.89 -6.11 6.16
N SER A 233 9.44 -7.36 6.25
CA SER A 233 9.11 -8.19 5.09
C SER A 233 7.71 -8.75 5.26
N VAL A 234 6.90 -8.63 4.22
CA VAL A 234 5.58 -9.26 4.13
C VAL A 234 5.54 -10.14 2.91
N VAL A 235 5.24 -11.43 3.11
CA VAL A 235 5.24 -12.40 1.99
C VAL A 235 4.00 -12.23 1.12
N GLY A 236 2.84 -11.94 1.72
CA GLY A 236 1.63 -11.58 1.01
C GLY A 236 1.52 -10.07 0.77
N HIS A 237 0.28 -9.62 0.59
CA HIS A 237 -0.02 -8.31 0.02
C HIS A 237 -1.14 -7.58 0.78
N PRO A 238 -0.86 -7.08 1.99
CA PRO A 238 -1.81 -6.27 2.72
C PRO A 238 -2.22 -5.01 1.94
N GLU A 239 -1.30 -4.38 1.20
CA GLU A 239 -1.54 -3.18 0.37
C GLU A 239 -2.59 -3.40 -0.72
N ALA A 240 -2.83 -4.66 -1.07
CA ALA A 240 -3.73 -5.08 -2.13
C ALA A 240 -4.98 -5.79 -1.58
N THR A 241 -5.11 -5.87 -0.24
CA THR A 241 -6.19 -6.53 0.46
C THR A 241 -7.15 -5.49 1.00
N PRO A 242 -8.38 -5.38 0.47
CA PRO A 242 -9.42 -4.50 1.01
C PRO A 242 -9.56 -4.62 2.53
N GLY A 243 -9.43 -3.49 3.23
CA GLY A 243 -9.57 -3.40 4.68
C GLY A 243 -8.29 -3.68 5.47
N MET A 244 -7.21 -4.13 4.82
CA MET A 244 -5.91 -4.41 5.43
C MET A 244 -4.77 -3.55 4.88
N GLN A 245 -5.03 -2.66 3.91
CA GLN A 245 -4.00 -1.83 3.25
C GLN A 245 -3.18 -1.00 4.24
N TRP A 246 -3.83 -0.53 5.30
CA TRP A 246 -3.22 0.25 6.38
C TRP A 246 -2.07 -0.46 7.11
N MET A 247 -1.97 -1.79 7.04
CA MET A 247 -0.86 -2.52 7.66
C MET A 247 0.48 -2.07 7.06
N LEU A 248 0.52 -1.65 5.80
CA LEU A 248 1.74 -1.10 5.20
C LEU A 248 2.19 0.18 5.92
N SER A 249 1.27 1.09 6.24
CA SER A 249 1.59 2.30 7.01
C SER A 249 2.15 1.98 8.39
N ARG A 250 1.58 1.00 9.10
CA ARG A 250 2.11 0.51 10.38
C ARG A 250 3.53 -0.03 10.26
N LEU A 251 3.83 -0.77 9.19
CA LEU A 251 5.18 -1.28 8.94
C LEU A 251 6.17 -0.16 8.65
N VAL A 252 5.77 0.85 7.88
CA VAL A 252 6.59 2.05 7.63
C VAL A 252 6.92 2.76 8.95
N HIS A 253 5.93 3.00 9.81
CA HIS A 253 6.16 3.58 11.15
C HIS A 253 7.12 2.73 11.98
N LYS A 254 6.96 1.41 11.96
CA LYS A 254 7.79 0.47 12.74
C LYS A 254 9.26 0.49 12.34
N VAL A 255 9.57 0.60 11.04
CA VAL A 255 10.97 0.58 10.55
C VAL A 255 11.58 1.97 10.40
N SER A 256 10.78 3.02 10.54
CA SER A 256 11.22 4.40 10.39
C SER A 256 12.22 4.80 11.49
N PRO A 257 13.32 5.49 11.16
CA PRO A 257 14.18 6.14 12.15
C PRO A 257 13.48 7.28 12.90
N ARG A 258 12.41 7.84 12.32
CA ARG A 258 11.60 8.89 12.94
C ARG A 258 10.41 8.26 13.66
N GLN A 259 10.29 8.56 14.95
CA GLN A 259 9.17 8.12 15.77
C GLN A 259 8.05 9.16 15.66
N MET A 260 6.97 8.79 14.98
CA MET A 260 5.78 9.62 14.82
C MET A 260 4.53 8.79 15.11
N THR A 261 3.48 9.45 15.59
CA THR A 261 2.19 8.79 15.75
C THR A 261 1.48 8.74 14.40
N SER A 262 0.96 7.57 14.04
CA SER A 262 0.11 7.40 12.87
C SER A 262 -1.14 8.28 12.97
N GLU A 263 -1.47 8.97 11.87
CA GLU A 263 -2.68 9.77 11.72
C GLU A 263 -3.72 9.05 10.84
N LEU A 264 -3.55 7.74 10.64
CA LEU A 264 -4.42 6.91 9.81
C LEU A 264 -5.90 7.01 10.24
N PRO A 265 -6.81 7.43 9.34
CA PRO A 265 -8.24 7.41 9.62
C PRO A 265 -8.78 6.01 9.87
N ALA A 266 -9.55 5.84 10.94
CA ALA A 266 -10.13 4.56 11.34
C ALA A 266 -11.01 3.90 10.25
N LYS A 267 -11.58 4.69 9.33
CA LYS A 267 -12.41 4.20 8.22
C LYS A 267 -11.67 3.27 7.26
N PHE A 268 -10.34 3.34 7.20
CA PHE A 268 -9.53 2.46 6.35
C PHE A 268 -9.22 1.11 7.00
N ILE A 269 -9.56 0.93 8.27
CA ILE A 269 -9.32 -0.30 9.03
C ILE A 269 -10.63 -1.09 9.06
N ASP A 270 -10.77 -2.04 8.14
CA ASP A 270 -11.97 -2.88 8.01
C ASP A 270 -11.58 -4.34 7.74
N PRO A 271 -11.04 -5.05 8.74
CA PRO A 271 -10.64 -6.44 8.60
C PRO A 271 -11.83 -7.39 8.32
N SER A 272 -13.07 -6.90 8.44
CA SER A 272 -14.28 -7.70 8.23
C SER A 272 -14.63 -7.93 6.76
N LYS A 273 -13.97 -7.24 5.82
CA LYS A 273 -14.22 -7.40 4.37
C LYS A 273 -13.99 -8.82 3.86
N PHE A 274 -13.06 -9.55 4.49
CA PHE A 274 -12.85 -10.97 4.24
C PHE A 274 -12.88 -11.75 5.54
N GLY A 275 -13.69 -12.82 5.57
CA GLY A 275 -13.82 -13.71 6.72
C GLY A 275 -13.60 -15.18 6.37
N LYS A 276 -13.00 -15.47 5.21
CA LYS A 276 -12.74 -16.85 4.75
C LYS A 276 -11.54 -16.91 3.81
N GLU A 277 -10.89 -18.07 3.82
CA GLU A 277 -9.88 -18.41 2.83
C GLU A 277 -10.52 -18.58 1.46
N LEU A 278 -9.85 -18.09 0.42
CA LEU A 278 -10.31 -18.21 -0.96
C LEU A 278 -9.11 -18.27 -1.90
N LEU A 279 -8.65 -19.49 -2.19
CA LEU A 279 -7.57 -19.73 -3.15
C LEU A 279 -8.08 -19.78 -4.60
N MET A 280 -7.31 -19.22 -5.54
CA MET A 280 -7.63 -19.20 -6.96
C MET A 280 -7.21 -20.51 -7.63
N ASN A 281 -8.02 -21.56 -7.43
CA ASN A 281 -7.85 -22.83 -8.15
C ASN A 281 -8.06 -22.65 -9.66
N GLU A 282 -7.80 -23.70 -10.45
CA GLU A 282 -7.92 -23.65 -11.91
C GLU A 282 -9.29 -23.16 -12.40
N GLU A 283 -10.38 -23.69 -11.85
CA GLU A 283 -11.75 -23.28 -12.21
C GLU A 283 -11.98 -21.78 -11.97
N ARG A 284 -11.56 -21.26 -10.81
CA ARG A 284 -11.68 -19.83 -10.49
C ARG A 284 -10.81 -18.96 -11.40
N ARG A 285 -9.59 -19.40 -11.74
CA ARG A 285 -8.73 -18.66 -12.67
C ARG A 285 -9.31 -18.63 -14.09
N GLN A 286 -9.96 -19.71 -14.52
CA GLN A 286 -10.69 -19.73 -15.79
C GLN A 286 -11.85 -18.74 -15.76
N ALA A 287 -12.68 -18.75 -14.71
CA ALA A 287 -13.77 -17.79 -14.54
C ALA A 287 -13.28 -16.33 -14.46
N GLU A 288 -12.15 -16.08 -13.79
CA GLU A 288 -11.48 -14.77 -13.77
C GLU A 288 -11.08 -14.32 -15.19
N GLY A 289 -10.47 -15.21 -15.97
CA GLY A 289 -10.11 -14.94 -17.36
C GLY A 289 -11.32 -14.68 -18.28
N GLU A 290 -12.39 -15.44 -18.10
CA GLU A 290 -13.65 -15.28 -18.84
C GLU A 290 -14.36 -13.95 -18.53
N ALA A 291 -14.26 -13.48 -17.28
CA ALA A 291 -14.81 -12.19 -16.89
C ALA A 291 -14.20 -11.04 -17.71
N PHE A 292 -12.90 -11.11 -18.07
CA PHE A 292 -12.26 -10.09 -18.90
C PHE A 292 -12.78 -10.10 -20.35
N GLN A 293 -13.09 -11.27 -20.90
CA GLN A 293 -13.76 -11.35 -22.21
C GLN A 293 -15.18 -10.79 -22.13
N THR A 294 -15.88 -11.05 -21.03
CA THR A 294 -17.21 -10.49 -20.77
C THR A 294 -17.19 -8.96 -20.71
N PHE A 295 -16.15 -8.34 -20.15
CA PHE A 295 -16.03 -6.88 -20.16
C PHE A 295 -15.85 -6.28 -21.56
N LEU A 296 -15.22 -7.02 -22.48
CA LEU A 296 -15.03 -6.58 -23.86
C LEU A 296 -16.29 -6.77 -24.73
N TYR A 297 -17.00 -7.89 -24.57
CA TYR A 297 -18.00 -8.33 -25.53
C TYR A 297 -19.38 -8.70 -24.94
N GLY A 298 -19.49 -8.74 -23.61
CA GLY A 298 -20.73 -9.05 -22.90
C GLY A 298 -21.72 -7.89 -22.91
N ASP A 299 -22.99 -8.23 -22.72
CA ASP A 299 -24.04 -7.26 -22.45
C ASP A 299 -24.02 -6.77 -20.99
N GLU A 300 -24.93 -5.86 -20.64
CA GLU A 300 -25.02 -5.27 -19.31
C GLU A 300 -25.18 -6.32 -18.20
N GLU A 301 -26.06 -7.31 -18.38
CA GLU A 301 -26.32 -8.34 -17.38
C GLU A 301 -25.07 -9.20 -17.14
N ALA A 302 -24.42 -9.65 -18.21
CA ALA A 302 -23.20 -10.44 -18.14
C ALA A 302 -22.07 -9.67 -17.46
N LYS A 303 -21.89 -8.38 -17.80
CA LYS A 303 -20.88 -7.52 -17.16
C LYS A 303 -21.13 -7.35 -15.67
N LEU A 304 -22.38 -7.13 -15.25
CA LEU A 304 -22.73 -7.01 -13.83
C LEU A 304 -22.48 -8.32 -13.07
N ALA A 305 -22.81 -9.47 -13.66
CA ALA A 305 -22.49 -10.78 -13.09
C ALA A 305 -20.97 -10.97 -12.93
N ALA A 306 -20.19 -10.61 -13.95
CA ALA A 306 -18.73 -10.68 -13.93
C ALA A 306 -18.12 -9.77 -12.84
N ILE A 307 -18.57 -8.51 -12.71
CA ILE A 307 -18.14 -7.60 -11.63
C ILE A 307 -18.41 -8.22 -10.26
N ASN A 308 -19.63 -8.72 -10.04
CA ASN A 308 -20.02 -9.31 -8.77
C ASN A 308 -19.17 -10.52 -8.41
N TRP A 309 -18.90 -11.39 -9.39
CA TRP A 309 -18.07 -12.57 -9.19
C TRP A 309 -16.64 -12.18 -8.83
N LEU A 310 -16.01 -11.27 -9.58
CA LEU A 310 -14.64 -10.83 -9.34
C LEU A 310 -14.48 -10.13 -7.98
N MET A 311 -15.45 -9.30 -7.59
CA MET A 311 -15.47 -8.66 -6.27
C MET A 311 -15.55 -9.69 -5.15
N GLN A 312 -16.44 -10.69 -5.25
CA GLN A 312 -16.59 -11.75 -4.24
C GLN A 312 -15.35 -12.64 -4.09
N HIS A 313 -14.53 -12.72 -5.14
CA HIS A 313 -13.29 -13.50 -5.16
C HIS A 313 -12.03 -12.66 -4.94
N ASN A 314 -12.17 -11.36 -4.68
CA ASN A 314 -11.07 -10.40 -4.58
C ASN A 314 -10.06 -10.53 -5.72
N SER A 315 -10.54 -10.64 -6.97
CA SER A 315 -9.67 -10.81 -8.12
C SER A 315 -8.59 -9.72 -8.15
N TRP A 316 -7.33 -10.16 -8.13
CA TRP A 316 -6.22 -9.23 -8.20
C TRP A 316 -6.17 -8.55 -9.57
N ASP A 317 -6.30 -9.35 -10.63
CA ASP A 317 -6.10 -8.89 -12.01
C ASP A 317 -7.21 -7.93 -12.45
N ALA A 318 -8.42 -8.06 -11.91
CA ALA A 318 -9.54 -7.19 -12.24
C ALA A 318 -9.31 -5.72 -11.91
N LYS A 319 -8.35 -5.40 -11.02
CA LYS A 319 -7.98 -4.02 -10.70
C LYS A 319 -7.61 -3.23 -11.94
N ARG A 320 -6.98 -3.84 -12.95
CA ARG A 320 -6.60 -3.14 -14.20
C ARG A 320 -7.77 -2.84 -15.12
N TRP A 321 -8.87 -3.57 -14.97
CA TRP A 321 -10.03 -3.50 -15.87
C TRP A 321 -11.12 -2.59 -15.33
N ILE A 322 -11.28 -2.56 -13.99
CA ILE A 322 -12.35 -1.83 -13.33
C ILE A 322 -12.31 -0.32 -13.62
N GLN A 323 -11.12 0.26 -13.86
CA GLN A 323 -10.97 1.68 -14.21
C GLN A 323 -11.82 2.06 -15.44
N GLY A 324 -11.75 1.24 -16.50
CA GLY A 324 -12.52 1.47 -17.71
C GLY A 324 -14.03 1.33 -17.49
N LEU A 325 -14.43 0.46 -16.55
CA LEU A 325 -15.85 0.20 -16.27
C LEU A 325 -16.54 1.38 -15.57
N ILE A 326 -15.80 2.28 -14.92
CA ILE A 326 -16.35 3.55 -14.40
C ILE A 326 -16.90 4.42 -15.54
N PHE A 327 -16.42 4.23 -16.76
CA PHE A 327 -16.82 4.97 -17.96
C PHE A 327 -17.59 4.10 -18.97
N ASP A 328 -18.12 2.95 -18.56
CA ASP A 328 -18.90 2.07 -19.43
C ASP A 328 -20.15 2.78 -19.98
N ALA A 329 -20.61 2.37 -21.16
CA ALA A 329 -21.82 2.89 -21.77
C ALA A 329 -23.08 2.64 -20.91
N SER A 330 -23.11 1.53 -20.16
CA SER A 330 -24.18 1.19 -19.24
C SER A 330 -24.10 1.96 -17.92
N PRO A 331 -25.15 2.72 -17.52
CA PRO A 331 -25.23 3.34 -16.20
C PRO A 331 -25.13 2.35 -15.03
N ALA A 332 -25.70 1.15 -15.19
CA ALA A 332 -25.66 0.11 -14.16
C ALA A 332 -24.23 -0.42 -13.94
N VAL A 333 -23.48 -0.62 -15.04
CA VAL A 333 -22.08 -1.06 -14.97
C VAL A 333 -21.21 0.02 -14.30
N ARG A 334 -21.37 1.30 -14.67
CA ARG A 334 -20.66 2.42 -14.02
C ARG A 334 -20.92 2.48 -12.52
N LYS A 335 -22.19 2.40 -12.12
CA LYS A 335 -22.62 2.38 -10.72
C LYS A 335 -21.92 1.25 -9.96
N ARG A 336 -21.96 0.03 -10.51
CA ARG A 336 -21.39 -1.16 -9.86
C ARG A 336 -19.87 -1.10 -9.78
N ALA A 337 -19.20 -0.57 -10.81
CA ALA A 337 -17.77 -0.33 -10.79
C ALA A 337 -17.37 0.66 -9.68
N ALA A 338 -18.09 1.79 -9.55
CA ALA A 338 -17.85 2.77 -8.50
C ALA A 338 -18.03 2.18 -7.09
N GLU A 339 -19.12 1.42 -6.86
CA GLU A 339 -19.35 0.72 -5.60
C GLU A 339 -18.22 -0.25 -5.25
N TRP A 340 -17.71 -1.00 -6.22
CA TRP A 340 -16.62 -1.93 -5.98
C TRP A 340 -15.30 -1.19 -5.70
N ILE A 341 -14.99 -0.12 -6.43
CA ILE A 341 -13.79 0.71 -6.17
C ILE A 341 -13.82 1.28 -4.75
N GLY A 342 -14.96 1.84 -4.33
CA GLY A 342 -15.18 2.33 -2.97
C GLY A 342 -14.99 1.20 -1.95
N TRP A 343 -15.70 0.08 -2.13
CA TRP A 343 -15.60 -1.07 -1.22
C TRP A 343 -14.19 -1.63 -1.09
N ALA A 344 -13.45 -1.73 -2.20
CA ALA A 344 -12.10 -2.27 -2.25
C ALA A 344 -11.03 -1.29 -1.74
N MET A 345 -11.40 -0.03 -1.51
CA MET A 345 -10.49 1.06 -1.15
C MET A 345 -9.38 1.32 -2.19
N TYR A 346 -9.69 1.17 -3.49
CA TYR A 346 -8.74 1.42 -4.58
C TYR A 346 -8.56 2.92 -4.87
N ARG A 347 -7.82 3.58 -3.97
CA ARG A 347 -7.54 5.03 -4.04
C ARG A 347 -6.82 5.47 -5.32
N THR A 348 -6.12 4.56 -6.00
CA THR A 348 -5.50 4.83 -7.32
C THR A 348 -6.48 5.42 -8.32
N TYR A 349 -7.75 5.01 -8.27
CA TYR A 349 -8.81 5.48 -9.18
C TYR A 349 -9.66 6.63 -8.62
N LEU A 350 -9.25 7.26 -7.52
CA LEU A 350 -9.94 8.44 -7.00
C LEU A 350 -10.02 9.57 -8.05
N PRO A 351 -8.95 9.92 -8.80
CA PRO A 351 -9.07 10.93 -9.85
C PRO A 351 -10.05 10.53 -10.97
N ASP A 352 -10.10 9.25 -11.34
CA ASP A 352 -11.05 8.75 -12.33
C ASP A 352 -12.49 8.88 -11.84
N LEU A 353 -12.75 8.59 -10.57
CA LEU A 353 -14.07 8.78 -9.95
C LEU A 353 -14.47 10.26 -9.91
N GLU A 354 -13.55 11.17 -9.59
CA GLU A 354 -13.83 12.61 -9.61
C GLU A 354 -14.21 13.10 -11.00
N VAL A 355 -13.52 12.63 -12.04
CA VAL A 355 -13.87 12.90 -13.43
C VAL A 355 -15.25 12.33 -13.75
N ALA A 356 -15.51 11.07 -13.41
CA ALA A 356 -16.79 10.41 -13.64
C ALA A 356 -17.94 11.13 -12.94
N TYR A 357 -17.76 11.56 -11.69
CA TYR A 357 -18.77 12.30 -10.92
C TYR A 357 -19.17 13.60 -11.62
N ASN A 358 -18.19 14.33 -12.16
CA ASN A 358 -18.43 15.62 -12.79
C ASN A 358 -19.21 15.50 -14.11
N VAL A 359 -19.00 14.42 -14.86
CA VAL A 359 -19.67 14.19 -16.16
C VAL A 359 -20.93 13.33 -16.07
N GLU A 360 -21.18 12.65 -14.94
CA GLU A 360 -22.34 11.78 -14.78
C GLU A 360 -23.65 12.59 -14.68
N SER A 361 -24.63 12.16 -15.49
CA SER A 361 -25.96 12.75 -15.57
C SER A 361 -27.02 11.94 -14.82
N GLU A 362 -26.81 10.63 -14.64
CA GLU A 362 -27.75 9.73 -13.96
C GLU A 362 -27.64 9.90 -12.43
N PRO A 363 -28.70 10.38 -11.74
CA PRO A 363 -28.60 10.75 -10.32
C PRO A 363 -28.15 9.62 -9.39
N GLU A 364 -28.64 8.40 -9.60
CA GLU A 364 -28.25 7.25 -8.76
C GLU A 364 -26.80 6.84 -8.97
N VAL A 365 -26.31 6.91 -10.22
CA VAL A 365 -24.91 6.59 -10.53
C VAL A 365 -24.00 7.64 -9.95
N LYS A 366 -24.37 8.91 -10.09
CA LYS A 366 -23.64 10.05 -9.52
C LYS A 366 -23.54 9.95 -8.00
N GLN A 367 -24.62 9.54 -7.32
CA GLN A 367 -24.59 9.29 -5.88
C GLN A 367 -23.60 8.17 -5.53
N ALA A 368 -23.65 7.03 -6.22
CA ALA A 368 -22.73 5.91 -5.94
C ALA A 368 -21.26 6.28 -6.17
N ILE A 369 -20.96 7.07 -7.22
CA ILE A 369 -19.62 7.61 -7.44
C ILE A 369 -19.22 8.56 -6.30
N GLY A 370 -20.13 9.44 -5.86
CA GLY A 370 -19.90 10.32 -4.72
C GLY A 370 -19.60 9.56 -3.43
N ASP A 371 -20.37 8.51 -3.13
CA ASP A 371 -20.16 7.66 -1.96
C ASP A 371 -18.81 6.94 -2.01
N ALA A 372 -18.37 6.49 -3.20
CA ALA A 372 -17.05 5.90 -3.40
C ALA A 372 -15.92 6.92 -3.19
N ILE A 373 -16.08 8.15 -3.68
CA ILE A 373 -15.12 9.25 -3.45
C ILE A 373 -14.95 9.53 -1.96
N GLU A 374 -16.05 9.65 -1.21
CA GLU A 374 -16.01 9.94 0.23
C GLU A 374 -15.37 8.81 1.05
N GLN A 375 -15.55 7.56 0.61
CA GLN A 375 -14.85 6.41 1.19
C GLN A 375 -13.33 6.50 1.00
N LEU A 376 -12.86 6.97 -0.17
CA LEU A 376 -11.45 6.95 -0.58
C LEU A 376 -10.63 8.18 -0.17
N LYS A 377 -11.27 9.33 0.04
CA LYS A 377 -10.59 10.55 0.51
C LYS A 377 -10.02 10.34 1.90
N VAL A 378 -8.89 10.97 2.19
CA VAL A 378 -8.27 10.94 3.52
C VAL A 378 -8.81 12.05 4.42
N GLU A 379 -9.13 13.20 3.82
CA GLU A 379 -9.75 14.38 4.46
C GLU A 379 -11.17 14.62 3.92
#